data_AF-A0A0Q8FL15-F1
#
_entry.id   AF-A0A0Q8FL15-F1
#
_cell.length_a   1.000
_cell.length_b   1.000
_cell.length_c   1.000
_cell.angle_alpha   90.00
_cell.angle_beta   90.00
_cell.angle_gamma   90.00
#
_symmetry.space_group_name_H-M   'P 1'
#
loop_
_entity.id
_entity.type
_entity.pdbx_description
1 polymer ?
#
loop_
_entity_poly.entity_id
_entity_poly.type
_entity_poly.pdbx_seq_one_letter_code
_entity_poly.pdbx_strand_id
1 'polypeptide(L)'
;MYGTLNLWPLEPAQLWRLRHPSLWAGPSFDPDDEIDLCRYAILRLPERERDVFVLSRFRGLTYSDIARRLKIEPAAVEAHLAAALGMITRTIDLARQVQPDSRRSLGDLSRLKPHAEPQPAGRQAVKGGR
;
A
#
# COMPACT_ATOMS: atom_id res chain seq x y z
N MET A 1 -10.69 16.95 -9.33
CA MET A 1 -11.13 17.27 -7.96
C MET A 1 -11.38 15.94 -7.24
N TYR A 2 -11.01 15.89 -5.96
CA TYR A 2 -10.56 14.70 -5.21
C TYR A 2 -11.57 13.55 -5.08
N GLY A 3 -11.03 12.32 -5.16
CA GLY A 3 -11.28 11.24 -4.20
C GLY A 3 -12.68 10.67 -4.12
N THR A 4 -12.89 9.53 -4.79
CA THR A 4 -13.93 8.58 -4.38
C THR A 4 -13.63 8.17 -2.93
N LEU A 5 -14.41 8.71 -2.00
CA LEU A 5 -14.52 8.18 -0.64
C LEU A 5 -15.09 6.77 -0.74
N ASN A 6 -14.21 5.78 -0.79
CA ASN A 6 -14.57 4.39 -0.51
C ASN A 6 -14.97 4.32 0.97
N LEU A 7 -16.27 4.50 1.22
CA LEU A 7 -16.90 4.21 2.50
C LEU A 7 -16.90 2.69 2.68
N TRP A 8 -15.77 2.25 3.20
CA TRP A 8 -15.48 0.90 3.64
C TRP A 8 -15.96 0.71 5.09
N PRO A 9 -16.92 -0.20 5.36
CA PRO A 9 -16.88 -0.86 6.67
C PRO A 9 -17.19 -2.38 6.70
N LEU A 10 -17.57 -3.06 5.62
CA LEU A 10 -18.22 -4.38 5.74
C LEU A 10 -17.82 -5.42 4.68
N GLU A 11 -16.53 -5.61 4.43
CA GLU A 11 -16.09 -6.78 3.64
C GLU A 11 -15.60 -7.91 4.57
N PRO A 12 -16.20 -9.12 4.49
CA PRO A 12 -15.83 -10.29 5.30
C PRO A 12 -14.35 -10.68 5.14
N ALA A 13 -13.78 -10.35 3.98
CA ALA A 13 -12.37 -10.50 3.67
C ALA A 13 -11.46 -9.64 4.55
N GLN A 14 -11.97 -8.81 5.47
CA GLN A 14 -11.18 -8.02 6.42
C GLN A 14 -11.41 -8.36 7.90
N LEU A 15 -12.14 -9.45 8.19
CA LEU A 15 -12.31 -9.94 9.57
C LEU A 15 -10.98 -10.34 10.25
N TRP A 16 -9.92 -10.58 9.49
CA TRP A 16 -8.56 -10.74 10.01
C TRP A 16 -8.00 -9.46 10.67
N ARG A 17 -8.55 -8.27 10.38
CA ARG A 17 -8.17 -7.00 11.03
C ARG A 17 -8.41 -7.03 12.54
N LEU A 18 -9.50 -7.67 12.98
CA LEU A 18 -9.82 -7.86 14.40
C LEU A 18 -8.78 -8.74 15.13
N ARG A 19 -7.96 -9.49 14.39
CA ARG A 19 -7.01 -10.45 14.94
C ARG A 19 -5.60 -9.87 15.17
N HIS A 20 -5.31 -8.67 14.63
CA HIS A 20 -3.96 -8.06 14.71
C HIS A 20 -3.98 -6.54 14.97
N PRO A 21 -4.49 -6.06 16.12
CA PRO A 21 -4.61 -4.63 16.44
C PRO A 21 -3.31 -3.82 16.29
N SER A 22 -2.15 -4.44 16.53
CA SER A 22 -0.84 -3.79 16.44
C SER A 22 -0.37 -3.45 15.03
N LEU A 23 -1.01 -4.00 13.98
CA LEU A 23 -0.76 -3.63 12.58
C LEU A 23 -1.57 -2.38 12.16
N TRP A 24 -2.58 -1.97 12.93
CA TRP A 24 -3.51 -0.90 12.52
C TRP A 24 -3.38 0.38 13.33
N ALA A 25 -2.42 0.48 14.26
CA ALA A 25 -2.19 1.68 15.06
C ALA A 25 -1.58 2.87 14.26
N GLY A 26 -1.68 2.84 12.93
CA GLY A 26 -1.13 3.82 12.00
C GLY A 26 -2.13 4.16 10.88
N PRO A 27 -1.72 4.92 9.85
CA PRO A 27 -2.58 5.25 8.72
C PRO A 27 -3.11 3.96 8.06
N SER A 28 -4.41 3.96 7.71
CA SER A 28 -5.05 2.86 7.00
C SER A 28 -4.33 2.59 5.68
N PHE A 29 -3.97 1.33 5.41
CA PHE A 29 -3.37 0.91 4.16
C PHE A 29 -4.22 -0.18 3.51
N ASP A 30 -4.26 -0.19 2.18
CA ASP A 30 -4.81 -1.31 1.42
C ASP A 30 -3.74 -2.41 1.31
N PRO A 31 -3.97 -3.60 1.88
CA PRO A 31 -3.01 -4.69 1.86
C PRO A 31 -2.89 -5.35 0.46
N ASP A 32 -3.88 -5.20 -0.43
CA ASP A 32 -3.86 -5.71 -1.80
C ASP A 32 -3.13 -4.74 -2.78
N ASP A 33 -2.97 -3.48 -2.39
CA ASP A 33 -2.19 -2.49 -3.13
C ASP A 33 -0.72 -2.49 -2.66
N GLU A 34 0.17 -2.92 -3.57
CA GLU A 34 1.61 -3.03 -3.31
C GLU A 34 2.26 -1.67 -3.00
N ILE A 35 1.73 -0.58 -3.55
CA ILE A 35 2.21 0.78 -3.31
C ILE A 35 1.82 1.22 -1.90
N ASP A 36 0.57 1.00 -1.50
CA ASP A 36 0.09 1.37 -0.15
C ASP A 36 0.77 0.53 0.94
N LEU A 37 1.01 -0.75 0.69
CA LEU A 37 1.78 -1.60 1.60
C LEU A 37 3.23 -1.12 1.76
N CYS A 38 3.90 -0.76 0.65
CA CYS A 38 5.25 -0.20 0.72
C CYS A 38 5.27 1.14 1.46
N ARG A 39 4.30 2.02 1.19
CA ARG A 39 4.13 3.30 1.90
C ARG A 39 3.96 3.08 3.39
N TYR A 40 3.09 2.16 3.78
CA TYR A 40 2.86 1.79 5.16
C TYR A 40 4.15 1.28 5.83
N ALA A 41 4.89 0.40 5.16
CA ALA A 41 6.16 -0.13 5.69
C ALA A 41 7.20 0.98 5.92
N ILE A 42 7.32 1.94 4.98
CA ILE A 42 8.23 3.09 5.12
C ILE A 42 7.79 4.02 6.26
N LEU A 43 6.49 4.24 6.44
CA LEU A 43 5.95 5.08 7.51
C LEU A 43 6.12 4.49 8.91
N ARG A 44 6.34 3.17 9.03
CA ARG A 44 6.67 2.51 10.31
C ARG A 44 8.15 2.58 10.68
N LEU A 45 9.02 2.95 9.75
CA LEU A 45 10.44 3.12 10.07
C LEU A 45 10.62 4.20 11.14
N PRO A 46 11.56 4.02 12.09
CA PRO A 46 11.99 5.12 12.94
C PRO A 46 12.60 6.23 12.09
N GLU A 47 12.58 7.45 12.63
CA GLU A 47 12.91 8.67 11.87
C GLU A 47 14.29 8.61 11.21
N ARG A 48 15.31 8.11 11.92
CA ARG A 48 16.69 8.03 11.42
C ARG A 48 16.84 7.06 10.25
N GLU A 49 16.27 5.86 10.37
CA GLU A 49 16.26 4.83 9.33
C GLU A 49 15.46 5.30 8.11
N ARG A 50 14.33 5.99 8.34
CA ARG A 50 13.50 6.56 7.29
C ARG A 50 14.26 7.62 6.50
N ASP A 51 14.95 8.54 7.18
CA ASP A 51 15.71 9.60 6.53
C ASP A 51 16.83 9.02 5.67
N VAL A 52 17.61 8.07 6.21
CA VAL A 52 18.68 7.39 5.46
C VAL A 52 18.11 6.68 4.23
N PHE A 53 17.03 5.92 4.38
CA PHE A 53 16.38 5.22 3.29
C PHE A 53 15.85 6.18 2.21
N VAL A 54 15.20 7.28 2.61
CA VAL A 54 14.64 8.26 1.68
C VAL A 54 15.74 8.99 0.91
N LEU A 55 16.79 9.42 1.61
CA LEU A 55 17.94 10.10 0.99
C LEU A 55 18.68 9.17 0.02
N SER A 56 18.87 7.91 0.37
CA SER A 56 19.51 6.94 -0.54
C SER A 56 18.61 6.62 -1.73
N ARG A 57 17.37 6.17 -1.50
CA ARG A 57 16.56 5.54 -2.55
C ARG A 57 15.79 6.53 -3.43
N PHE A 58 15.35 7.66 -2.88
CA PHE A 58 14.55 8.64 -3.61
C PHE A 58 15.35 9.87 -4.04
N ARG A 59 16.40 10.23 -3.29
CA ARG A 59 17.29 11.35 -3.66
C ARG A 59 18.57 10.91 -4.36
N GLY A 60 18.89 9.61 -4.35
CA GLY A 60 20.09 9.07 -5.02
C GLY A 60 21.40 9.55 -4.39
N LEU A 61 21.38 9.95 -3.12
CA LEU A 61 22.58 10.41 -2.42
C LEU A 61 23.51 9.24 -2.11
N THR A 62 24.82 9.48 -2.20
CA THR A 62 25.83 8.51 -1.80
C THR A 62 25.87 8.38 -0.26
N TYR A 63 26.41 7.27 0.25
CA TYR A 63 26.50 7.07 1.70
C TYR A 63 27.34 8.15 2.39
N SER A 64 28.38 8.64 1.72
CA SER A 64 29.21 9.76 2.21
C SER A 64 28.45 11.09 2.26
N ASP A 65 27.57 11.36 1.30
CA ASP A 65 26.76 12.58 1.31
C ASP A 65 25.66 12.52 2.38
N ILE A 66 25.05 11.34 2.57
CA ILE A 66 24.08 11.10 3.64
C ILE A 66 24.75 11.25 5.00
N ALA A 67 25.92 10.64 5.19
CA ALA A 67 26.74 10.75 6.40
C ALA A 67 27.02 12.23 6.75
N ARG A 68 27.48 13.00 5.76
CA ARG A 68 27.75 14.44 5.94
C ARG A 68 26.49 15.23 6.29
N ARG A 69 25.35 14.92 5.65
CA ARG A 69 24.08 15.63 5.85
C ARG A 69 23.45 15.33 7.22
N LEU A 70 23.52 14.08 7.66
CA LEU A 70 22.98 13.63 8.94
C LEU A 70 23.98 13.76 10.10
N LYS A 71 25.23 14.15 9.82
CA LYS A 71 26.35 14.28 10.77
C LYS A 71 26.61 12.96 11.52
N ILE A 72 26.66 11.87 10.78
CA ILE A 72 26.95 10.52 11.28
C ILE A 72 28.07 9.88 10.45
N GLU A 73 28.63 8.79 10.94
CA GLU A 73 29.66 8.04 10.20
C GLU A 73 29.05 7.27 9.01
N PRO A 74 29.78 7.09 7.89
CA PRO A 74 29.33 6.28 6.76
C PRO A 74 28.93 4.85 7.15
N ALA A 75 29.66 4.24 8.09
CA ALA A 75 29.31 2.92 8.63
C ALA A 75 27.96 2.93 9.36
N ALA A 76 27.59 4.04 10.02
CA ALA A 76 26.27 4.19 10.64
C ALA A 76 25.17 4.34 9.59
N VAL A 77 25.44 5.00 8.46
CA VAL A 77 24.50 5.06 7.32
C VAL A 77 24.20 3.65 6.81
N GLU A 78 25.22 2.82 6.61
CA GLU A 78 25.05 1.42 6.20
C GLU A 78 24.22 0.62 7.20
N ALA A 79 24.51 0.75 8.49
CA ALA A 79 23.76 0.08 9.55
C ALA A 79 22.29 0.50 9.59
N HIS A 80 22.00 1.81 9.52
CA HIS A 80 20.63 2.32 9.48
C HIS A 80 19.90 1.89 8.21
N LEU A 81 20.57 1.86 7.06
CA LEU A 81 19.97 1.42 5.81
C LEU A 81 19.63 -0.09 5.85
N ALA A 82 20.54 -0.91 6.36
CA ALA A 82 20.31 -2.34 6.56
C ALA A 82 19.14 -2.60 7.53
N ALA A 83 19.09 -1.87 8.65
CA ALA A 83 17.98 -1.92 9.59
C ALA A 83 16.65 -1.50 8.94
N ALA A 84 16.65 -0.42 8.15
CA ALA A 84 15.47 0.06 7.43
C ALA A 84 14.92 -1.00 6.48
N LEU A 85 15.78 -1.60 5.65
CA LEU A 85 15.39 -2.66 4.72
C LEU A 85 14.86 -3.89 5.45
N GLY A 86 15.51 -4.31 6.54
CA GLY A 86 15.05 -5.43 7.36
C GLY A 86 13.66 -5.19 7.95
N MET A 87 13.38 -3.98 8.45
CA MET A 87 12.08 -3.60 8.97
C MET A 87 10.99 -3.54 7.89
N ILE A 88 11.32 -3.01 6.70
CA ILE A 88 10.40 -2.97 5.56
C ILE A 88 10.03 -4.40 5.15
N THR A 89 11.02 -5.25 4.88
CA THR A 89 10.79 -6.64 4.45
C THR A 89 9.97 -7.40 5.47
N ARG A 90 10.32 -7.31 6.76
CA ARG A 90 9.55 -7.94 7.84
C ARG A 90 8.09 -7.46 7.88
N THR A 91 7.86 -6.17 7.68
CA THR A 91 6.50 -5.60 7.68
C THR A 91 5.69 -6.12 6.49
N ILE A 92 6.29 -6.14 5.30
CA ILE A 92 5.67 -6.67 4.08
C ILE A 92 5.35 -8.16 4.24
N ASP A 93 6.29 -8.95 4.75
CA ASP A 93 6.12 -10.39 4.94
C ASP A 93 5.02 -10.70 5.96
N LEU A 94 4.94 -9.94 7.06
CA LEU A 94 3.85 -10.06 8.03
C LEU A 94 2.51 -9.70 7.40
N ALA A 95 2.45 -8.62 6.62
CA ALA A 95 1.22 -8.23 5.93
C ALA A 95 0.77 -9.31 4.93
N ARG A 96 1.71 -9.92 4.21
CA ARG A 96 1.45 -11.05 3.29
C ARG A 96 0.99 -12.31 4.00
N GLN A 97 1.56 -12.64 5.17
CA GLN A 97 1.16 -13.81 5.95
C GLN A 97 -0.23 -13.64 6.59
N VAL A 98 -0.58 -12.42 6.99
CA VAL A 98 -1.86 -12.12 7.63
C VAL A 98 -2.99 -12.03 6.62
N GLN A 99 -2.72 -11.67 5.36
CA GLN A 99 -3.69 -11.77 4.29
C GLN A 99 -3.97 -13.25 3.98
N PRO A 100 -5.22 -13.72 4.14
CA PRO A 100 -5.60 -15.05 3.67
C PRO A 100 -5.68 -15.02 2.14
N ASP A 101 -4.52 -15.10 1.50
CA ASP A 101 -4.27 -15.56 0.14
C ASP A 101 -5.42 -15.35 -0.86
N SER A 102 -5.84 -14.09 -1.05
CA SER A 102 -6.78 -13.71 -2.12
C SER A 102 -6.25 -14.16 -3.48
N ARG A 103 -4.91 -14.28 -3.63
CA ARG A 103 -4.20 -14.73 -4.84
C ARG A 103 -4.18 -16.26 -5.03
N ARG A 104 -4.08 -17.09 -3.98
CA ARG A 104 -4.22 -18.57 -4.13
C ARG A 104 -5.63 -19.00 -4.54
N SER A 105 -6.66 -18.24 -4.17
CA SER A 105 -8.04 -18.48 -4.61
C SER A 105 -8.40 -17.78 -5.94
N LEU A 106 -7.50 -16.93 -6.46
CA LEU A 106 -7.68 -16.18 -7.71
C LEU A 106 -7.40 -17.01 -8.98
N GLY A 107 -7.34 -18.33 -8.86
CA GLY A 107 -7.50 -19.22 -10.02
C GLY A 107 -8.92 -19.16 -10.60
N ASP A 108 -9.91 -18.69 -9.82
CA ASP A 108 -11.33 -18.71 -10.21
C ASP A 108 -11.98 -17.32 -10.40
N LEU A 109 -11.40 -16.25 -9.83
CA LEU A 109 -12.04 -14.91 -9.84
C LEU A 109 -11.84 -14.12 -11.14
N SER A 110 -11.04 -14.62 -12.09
CA SER A 110 -11.07 -14.14 -13.48
C SER A 110 -12.44 -14.35 -14.15
N ARG A 111 -13.36 -15.12 -13.56
CA ARG A 111 -14.75 -15.30 -14.03
C ARG A 111 -15.73 -14.23 -13.53
N LEU A 112 -15.37 -13.44 -12.51
CA LEU A 112 -16.25 -12.41 -11.95
C LEU A 112 -15.60 -11.04 -12.08
N LYS A 113 -15.36 -10.61 -13.32
CA LYS A 113 -15.60 -9.21 -13.63
C LYS A 113 -17.12 -9.01 -13.63
N PRO A 114 -17.73 -8.21 -12.73
CA PRO A 114 -19.03 -7.65 -13.03
C PRO A 114 -18.81 -6.58 -14.10
N HIS A 115 -18.73 -6.99 -15.36
CA HIS A 115 -19.15 -6.14 -16.47
C HIS A 115 -20.68 -6.20 -16.52
N ALA A 116 -21.31 -5.61 -15.52
CA ALA A 116 -22.64 -5.07 -15.71
C ALA A 116 -22.44 -3.72 -16.42
N GLU A 117 -22.25 -3.79 -17.74
CA GLU A 117 -22.62 -2.66 -18.60
C GLU A 117 -24.11 -2.41 -18.38
N PRO A 118 -24.54 -1.24 -17.89
CA PRO A 118 -25.91 -0.84 -18.11
C PRO A 118 -25.99 -0.41 -19.57
N GLN A 119 -26.61 -1.24 -20.42
CA GLN A 119 -27.15 -0.77 -21.68
C GLN A 119 -28.03 0.45 -21.37
N PRO A 120 -27.73 1.65 -21.90
CA PRO A 120 -28.66 2.75 -21.78
C PRO A 120 -29.91 2.36 -22.59
N ALA A 121 -30.99 2.08 -21.87
CA ALA A 121 -32.33 1.98 -22.42
C ALA A 121 -32.59 3.23 -23.28
N GLY A 122 -32.65 3.03 -24.59
CA GLY A 122 -32.95 4.08 -25.56
C GLY A 122 -34.33 4.67 -25.27
N ARG A 123 -34.35 5.81 -24.57
CA ARG A 123 -35.46 6.75 -24.63
C ARG A 123 -35.40 7.44 -25.98
N GLN A 124 -36.25 7.04 -26.93
CA GLN A 124 -36.78 7.97 -27.90
C GLN A 124 -38.29 8.07 -27.72
N ALA A 125 -38.70 9.15 -27.06
CA ALA A 125 -40.04 9.68 -27.13
C ALA A 125 -40.16 10.56 -28.39
N VAL A 126 -41.14 10.21 -29.23
CA VAL A 126 -42.11 11.10 -29.92
C VAL A 126 -41.59 12.38 -30.63
N LYS A 127 -41.66 12.35 -31.97
CA LYS A 127 -42.15 13.42 -32.89
C LYS A 127 -42.73 12.67 -34.09
N GLY A 128 -44.03 12.69 -34.43
CA GLY A 128 -44.87 13.82 -34.80
C GLY A 128 -44.96 13.90 -36.33
N GLY A 129 -46.11 13.58 -36.94
CA GLY A 129 -46.37 13.85 -38.37
C GLY A 129 -47.37 12.94 -39.09
N ARG A 130 -48.65 13.34 -39.09
CA ARG A 130 -49.53 13.30 -40.28
C ARG A 130 -50.35 14.57 -40.27
#